data_AF-B5AFK6-F1
#
_entry.id   AF-B5AFK6-F1
#
_cell.length_a   1.000
_cell.length_b   1.000
_cell.length_c   1.000
_cell.angle_alpha   90.00
_cell.angle_beta   90.00
_cell.angle_gamma   90.00
#
_symmetry.space_group_name_H-M   'P 1'
#
loop_
_entity.id
_entity.type
_entity.pdbx_description
1 polymer ?
#
loop_
_entity_poly.entity_id
_entity_poly.type
_entity_poly.pdbx_seq_one_letter_code
_entity_poly.pdbx_strand_id
1 'polypeptide(L)'
;PWVRVNAYLIYDTADWKDLNLKFVLQVFRDYHLTQDEQYLKDMWPICQTVMETELKFDKDGDGLIENSGYADQTYDGWKVTGPSAYCGG
;
A
#
# COMPACT_ATOMS: atom_id res chain seq x y z
N PRO A 1 -4.91 7.08 -20.95
CA PRO A 1 -3.99 6.54 -19.92
C PRO A 1 -3.14 7.67 -19.32
N TRP A 2 -2.65 7.54 -18.09
CA TRP A 2 -1.83 8.52 -17.35
C TRP A 2 -2.49 9.86 -16.96
N VAL A 3 -3.53 10.32 -17.67
CA VAL A 3 -4.26 11.57 -17.33
C VAL A 3 -5.38 11.35 -16.31
N ARG A 4 -6.12 10.24 -16.46
CA ARG A 4 -7.18 9.82 -15.55
C ARG A 4 -6.78 8.49 -14.92
N VAL A 5 -6.27 8.56 -13.70
CA VAL A 5 -5.88 7.39 -12.88
C VAL A 5 -7.10 6.81 -12.16
N ASN A 6 -6.95 5.67 -11.48
CA ASN A 6 -8.02 4.97 -10.76
C ASN A 6 -9.26 4.66 -11.64
N ALA A 7 -9.02 4.15 -12.85
CA ALA A 7 -10.09 3.76 -13.77
C ALA A 7 -10.81 2.45 -13.38
N TYR A 8 -10.36 1.78 -12.31
CA TYR A 8 -11.06 0.64 -11.71
C TYR A 8 -12.30 1.16 -10.97
N LEU A 9 -13.47 0.56 -11.24
CA LEU A 9 -14.78 1.10 -10.83
C LEU A 9 -15.64 0.12 -10.03
N ILE A 10 -15.09 -1.04 -9.66
CA ILE A 10 -15.85 -2.05 -8.90
C ILE A 10 -15.88 -1.66 -7.41
N TYR A 11 -14.74 -1.25 -6.86
CA TYR A 11 -14.61 -0.73 -5.51
C TYR A 11 -13.71 0.50 -5.49
N ASP A 12 -13.87 1.34 -4.46
CA ASP A 12 -12.93 2.41 -4.18
C ASP A 12 -11.61 1.82 -3.65
N THR A 13 -10.51 2.17 -4.30
CA THR A 13 -9.18 1.69 -3.96
C THR A 13 -8.42 2.65 -3.04
N ALA A 14 -8.98 3.82 -2.72
CA ALA A 14 -8.30 4.84 -1.94
C ALA A 14 -7.92 4.37 -0.53
N ASP A 15 -8.73 3.48 0.05
CA ASP A 15 -8.53 2.92 1.39
C ASP A 15 -7.98 1.49 1.36
N TRP A 16 -7.42 1.02 0.24
CA TRP A 16 -6.83 -0.31 0.18
C TRP A 16 -5.52 -0.40 0.96
N LYS A 17 -5.43 -1.42 1.82
CA LYS A 17 -4.38 -1.64 2.82
C LYS A 17 -3.06 -2.18 2.25
N ASP A 18 -3.09 -2.67 1.02
CA ASP A 18 -1.94 -3.32 0.40
C ASP A 18 -1.22 -2.42 -0.61
N LEU A 19 -1.87 -1.39 -1.17
CA LEU A 19 -1.34 -0.60 -2.28
C LEU A 19 -0.13 0.24 -1.86
N ASN A 20 -0.22 0.94 -0.73
CA ASN A 20 0.86 1.80 -0.22
C ASN A 20 2.11 0.96 0.14
N LEU A 21 1.93 -0.16 0.84
CA LEU A 21 3.04 -1.04 1.22
C LEU A 21 3.64 -1.75 -0.01
N LYS A 22 2.81 -2.18 -0.97
CA LYS A 22 3.29 -2.71 -2.25
C LYS A 22 4.13 -1.70 -3.02
N PHE A 23 3.74 -0.42 -3.02
CA PHE A 23 4.54 0.63 -3.64
C PHE A 23 5.93 0.72 -3.01
N VAL A 24 6.03 0.76 -1.68
CA VAL A 24 7.32 0.82 -0.97
C VAL A 24 8.19 -0.41 -1.28
N LEU A 25 7.60 -1.61 -1.27
CA LEU A 25 8.29 -2.85 -1.62
C LEU A 25 8.78 -2.85 -3.07
N GLN A 26 7.99 -2.32 -4.00
CA GLN A 26 8.39 -2.19 -5.41
C GLN A 26 9.54 -1.20 -5.57
N VAL A 27 9.51 -0.04 -4.90
CA VAL A 27 10.61 0.94 -4.92
C VAL A 27 11.89 0.29 -4.40
N PHE A 28 11.84 -0.40 -3.26
CA PHE A 28 13.02 -1.06 -2.72
C PHE A 28 13.54 -2.18 -3.63
N ARG A 29 12.64 -3.01 -4.18
CA ARG A 29 13.01 -4.06 -5.14
C ARG A 29 13.72 -3.47 -6.36
N ASP A 30 13.16 -2.43 -6.95
CA ASP A 30 13.68 -1.84 -8.18
C ASP A 30 15.04 -1.16 -7.92
N TYR A 31 15.20 -0.45 -6.80
CA TYR A 31 16.50 0.04 -6.35
C TYR A 31 17.50 -1.10 -6.11
N HIS A 32 17.10 -2.17 -5.41
CA HIS A 32 18.00 -3.28 -5.12
C HIS A 32 18.50 -3.99 -6.39
N LEU A 33 17.67 -4.08 -7.44
CA LEU A 33 18.05 -4.71 -8.69
C LEU A 33 18.90 -3.81 -9.60
N THR A 34 18.66 -2.51 -9.56
CA THR A 34 19.29 -1.54 -10.49
C THR A 34 20.47 -0.79 -9.87
N GLN A 35 20.53 -0.72 -8.53
CA GLN A 35 21.45 0.12 -7.76
C GLN A 35 21.36 1.62 -8.13
N ASP A 36 20.22 2.08 -8.65
CA ASP A 36 20.00 3.46 -9.06
C ASP A 36 19.67 4.36 -7.86
N GLU A 37 20.71 5.05 -7.34
CA GLU A 37 20.54 5.98 -6.23
C GLU A 37 19.63 7.18 -6.55
N GLN A 38 19.59 7.65 -7.81
CA GLN A 38 18.77 8.80 -8.16
C GLN A 38 17.29 8.42 -8.11
N TYR A 39 16.94 7.25 -8.66
CA TYR A 39 15.60 6.68 -8.52
C TYR A 39 15.18 6.57 -7.06
N LEU A 40 16.05 6.05 -6.18
CA LEU A 40 15.74 5.96 -4.76
C LEU A 40 15.51 7.34 -4.13
N LYS A 41 16.37 8.33 -4.43
CA LYS A 41 16.23 9.70 -3.93
C LYS A 41 14.92 10.34 -4.40
N ASP A 42 14.52 10.09 -5.63
CA ASP A 42 13.27 10.62 -6.21
C ASP A 42 12.03 9.98 -5.57
N MET A 43 12.07 8.67 -5.28
CA MET A 43 10.94 7.94 -4.70
C MET A 43 10.84 8.06 -3.18
N TRP A 44 11.96 8.32 -2.48
CA TRP A 44 12.02 8.29 -1.02
C TRP A 44 10.97 9.18 -0.32
N PRO A 45 10.76 10.45 -0.71
CA PRO A 45 9.72 11.29 -0.09
C PRO A 45 8.30 10.73 -0.27
N ILE A 46 8.06 10.03 -1.39
CA ILE A 46 6.78 9.39 -1.69
C ILE A 46 6.60 8.18 -0.76
N CYS A 47 7.63 7.34 -0.62
CA CYS A 47 7.64 6.22 0.32
C CYS A 47 7.30 6.67 1.76
N GLN A 48 7.90 7.77 2.22
CA GLN A 48 7.59 8.33 3.55
C GLN A 48 6.12 8.73 3.66
N THR A 49 5.59 9.44 2.66
CA THR A 49 4.19 9.91 2.64
C THR A 49 3.19 8.76 2.67
N VAL A 50 3.43 7.69 1.90
CA VAL A 50 2.52 6.55 1.86
C VAL A 50 2.62 5.72 3.14
N MET A 51 3.80 5.57 3.74
CA MET A 51 3.98 4.92 5.05
C MET A 51 3.24 5.68 6.15
N GLU A 52 3.37 7.01 6.21
CA GLU A 52 2.64 7.85 7.17
C GLU A 52 1.12 7.76 7.00
N THR A 53 0.65 7.60 5.77
CA THR A 53 -0.77 7.38 5.51
C THR A 53 -1.21 6.02 6.01
N GLU A 54 -0.40 4.99 5.82
CA GLU A 54 -0.72 3.63 6.20
C GLU A 54 -0.73 3.40 7.71
N LEU A 55 0.14 4.09 8.44
CA LEU A 55 0.14 4.09 9.92
C LEU A 55 -1.19 4.57 10.51
N LYS A 56 -2.01 5.31 9.76
CA LYS A 56 -3.35 5.70 10.23
C LYS A 56 -4.29 4.51 10.32
N PHE A 57 -3.99 3.41 9.63
CA PHE A 57 -4.82 2.23 9.64
C PHE A 57 -4.58 1.34 10.85
N ASP A 58 -3.41 1.40 11.51
CA ASP A 58 -3.16 0.85 12.85
C ASP A 58 -4.08 1.55 13.87
N LYS A 59 -5.14 0.86 14.29
CA LYS A 59 -6.18 1.40 15.19
C LYS A 59 -5.97 1.01 16.63
N ASP A 60 -5.35 -0.12 16.90
CA ASP A 60 -5.14 -0.63 18.26
C ASP A 60 -3.71 -0.45 18.79
N GLY A 61 -2.78 0.02 17.94
CA GLY A 61 -1.41 0.36 18.29
C GLY A 61 -0.49 -0.86 18.40
N ASP A 62 -0.85 -2.00 17.82
CA ASP A 62 -0.03 -3.21 17.80
C ASP A 62 1.08 -3.19 16.73
N GLY A 63 1.09 -2.16 15.87
CA GLY A 63 2.04 -1.98 14.78
C GLY A 63 1.65 -2.68 13.48
N LEU A 64 0.47 -3.30 13.42
CA LEU A 64 -0.12 -3.91 12.23
C LEU A 64 -1.31 -3.07 11.77
N ILE A 65 -1.58 -3.11 10.46
CA ILE A 65 -2.73 -2.41 9.89
C ILE A 65 -3.97 -3.31 9.87
N GLU A 66 -5.12 -2.72 10.12
CA GLU A 66 -6.38 -3.43 10.20
C GLU A 66 -7.16 -3.35 8.89
N ASN A 67 -7.50 -4.53 8.35
CA ASN A 67 -8.51 -4.65 7.31
C ASN A 67 -9.91 -4.37 7.89
N SER A 68 -10.78 -3.80 7.07
CA SER A 68 -12.03 -3.15 7.48
C SER A 68 -13.29 -3.99 7.25
N GLY A 69 -13.15 -5.26 6.88
CA GLY A 69 -14.29 -6.17 6.63
C GLY A 69 -15.01 -5.95 5.28
N TYR A 70 -14.39 -5.20 4.37
CA TYR A 70 -14.83 -5.03 2.98
C TYR A 70 -13.66 -5.25 2.01
N ALA A 71 -13.87 -5.02 0.71
CA ALA A 71 -12.84 -5.11 -0.30
C ALA A 71 -11.83 -3.94 -0.16
N ASP A 72 -10.81 -4.13 0.66
CA ASP A 72 -9.75 -3.16 0.93
C ASP A 72 -8.35 -3.71 0.65
N GLN A 73 -8.24 -4.66 -0.27
CA GLN A 73 -6.98 -5.24 -0.75
C GLN A 73 -7.22 -5.99 -2.09
N THR A 74 -6.14 -6.45 -2.74
CA THR A 74 -6.18 -7.00 -4.10
C THR A 74 -7.13 -8.17 -4.35
N TYR A 75 -7.42 -8.97 -3.32
CA TYR A 75 -8.44 -10.02 -3.34
C TYR A 75 -9.80 -9.38 -3.06
N ASP A 76 -10.26 -8.54 -3.98
CA ASP A 76 -11.46 -7.70 -3.89
C ASP A 76 -12.79 -8.46 -3.71
N GLY A 77 -12.78 -9.78 -3.90
CA GLY A 77 -13.89 -10.69 -3.58
C GLY A 77 -13.83 -11.32 -2.18
N TRP A 78 -12.75 -11.12 -1.42
CA TRP A 78 -12.52 -11.75 -0.11
C TRP A 78 -12.43 -10.70 1.00
N LYS A 79 -13.40 -10.76 1.92
CA LYS A 79 -13.42 -9.90 3.11
C LYS A 79 -12.44 -10.38 4.18
N VAL A 80 -11.71 -9.43 4.75
CA VAL A 80 -10.76 -9.62 5.84
C VAL A 80 -11.00 -8.54 6.89
N THR A 81 -10.85 -8.86 8.18
CA THR A 81 -11.07 -7.92 9.29
C THR A 81 -9.91 -8.02 10.28
N GLY A 82 -9.45 -6.87 10.79
CA GLY A 82 -8.30 -6.80 11.69
C GLY A 82 -6.99 -7.07 10.96
N PRO A 83 -5.91 -7.39 11.69
CA PRO A 83 -4.63 -7.72 11.09
C PRO A 83 -4.74 -8.95 10.18
N SER A 84 -4.12 -8.88 9.01
CA SER A 84 -4.09 -10.01 8.08
C SER A 84 -2.67 -10.42 7.74
N ALA A 85 -2.45 -11.73 7.60
CA ALA A 85 -1.16 -12.26 7.15
C ALA A 85 -0.76 -11.74 5.76
N TYR A 86 -1.72 -11.27 4.96
CA TYR A 86 -1.45 -10.73 3.63
C TYR A 86 -1.02 -9.27 3.65
N CYS A 87 -1.75 -8.40 4.38
CA CYS A 87 -1.43 -6.97 4.41
C CYS A 87 -0.37 -6.62 5.46
N GLY A 88 -0.22 -7.42 6.52
CA GLY A 88 0.79 -7.23 7.57
C GLY A 88 2.09 -8.03 7.38
N GLY A 89 2.20 -8.81 6.29
CA GLY A 89 3.34 -9.69 6.00
C GLY A 89 4.39 -9.10 5.07
#